data_AF-A0A535XRZ2-F1
#
_entry.id   AF-A0A535XRZ2-F1
#
_cell.length_a   1.000
_cell.length_b   1.000
_cell.length_c   1.000
_cell.angle_alpha   90.00
_cell.angle_beta   90.00
_cell.angle_gamma   90.00
#
_symmetry.space_group_name_H-M   'P 1'
#
loop_
_entity.id
_entity.type
_entity.pdbx_description
1 polymer ?
#
loop_
_entity_poly.entity_id
_entity_poly.type
_entity_poly.pdbx_seq_one_letter_code
_entity_poly.pdbx_strand_id
1 'polypeptide(L)'
;MTRAAVLGLEDGSTWWGEAFGDGSPASGEVVFNTAMTGYQEIASDASYNGQIVVLTYPLIGNYGTFERAAESRRPWVEGLIVRELVATCREGTIDLEAYLRSYGVPGLAGIDTRALVRRLRAKGTLRGAILQVPPHRSQSEDIAREAVATARSIPALATKPLVVESSGLERQVGSGPRVALLDTGVKENQIRCLVQKGATVKVFPATAMAREILSWSPDGIVISNGPGDPAAIPLIAAVTRTLLEAASSRGMNRALPILGICLGHQLVGRAIGATTSRLPCGHHGANHPVQDLRTGGGAITSQNHEFQVDEA
;
A
#
# COMPACT_ATOMS: atom_id res chain seq x y z
N MET A 1 2.68 -27.06 15.36
CA MET A 1 3.27 -25.72 15.16
C MET A 1 4.77 -25.84 15.31
N THR A 2 5.51 -25.63 14.22
CA THR A 2 6.98 -25.56 14.29
C THR A 2 7.45 -24.19 14.81
N ARG A 3 6.64 -23.14 14.63
CA ARG A 3 6.82 -21.79 15.19
C ARG A 3 5.46 -21.19 15.57
N ALA A 4 5.36 -20.57 16.74
CA ALA A 4 4.14 -19.92 17.20
C ALA A 4 4.26 -18.40 17.11
N ALA A 5 3.16 -17.70 16.87
CA ALA A 5 3.14 -16.25 16.90
C ALA A 5 1.82 -15.73 17.50
N VAL A 6 1.90 -14.51 18.05
CA VAL A 6 0.73 -13.78 18.54
C VAL A 6 0.65 -12.42 17.84
N LEU A 7 -0.55 -12.05 17.40
CA LEU A 7 -0.91 -10.67 17.10
C LEU A 7 -1.51 -10.07 18.37
N GLY A 8 -0.93 -8.98 18.88
CA GLY A 8 -1.56 -8.12 19.88
C GLY A 8 -2.09 -6.84 19.24
N LEU A 9 -3.30 -6.43 19.58
CA LEU A 9 -3.91 -5.17 19.14
C LEU A 9 -3.94 -4.15 20.28
N GLU A 10 -3.92 -2.86 19.94
CA GLU A 10 -3.92 -1.78 20.92
C GLU A 10 -5.14 -1.78 21.86
N ASP A 11 -6.25 -2.37 21.40
CA ASP A 11 -7.48 -2.53 22.17
C ASP A 11 -7.44 -3.69 23.19
N GLY A 12 -6.30 -4.37 23.30
CA GLY A 12 -6.05 -5.45 24.24
C GLY A 12 -6.38 -6.85 23.73
N SER A 13 -6.96 -6.99 22.53
CA SER A 13 -7.21 -8.32 21.95
C SER A 13 -5.93 -8.98 21.44
N THR A 14 -5.89 -10.30 21.52
CA THR A 14 -4.76 -11.10 21.08
C THR A 14 -5.21 -12.31 20.25
N TRP A 15 -4.40 -12.68 19.26
CA TRP A 15 -4.70 -13.75 18.31
C TRP A 15 -3.48 -14.64 18.15
N TRP A 16 -3.57 -15.88 18.63
CA TRP A 16 -2.52 -16.88 18.53
C TRP A 16 -2.66 -17.70 17.26
N GLY A 17 -1.54 -17.94 16.59
CA GLY A 17 -1.48 -18.74 15.38
C GLY A 17 -0.08 -19.27 15.10
N GLU A 18 0.13 -19.69 13.87
CA GLU A 18 1.38 -20.24 13.38
C GLU A 18 2.19 -19.17 12.64
N ALA A 19 3.49 -19.08 12.97
CA ALA A 19 4.37 -18.11 12.37
C ALA A 19 4.90 -18.59 11.02
N PHE A 20 4.76 -17.79 9.97
CA PHE A 20 5.36 -18.02 8.66
C PHE A 20 6.19 -16.81 8.21
N GLY A 21 6.99 -16.96 7.16
CA GLY A 21 7.88 -15.89 6.69
C GLY A 21 9.12 -15.72 7.57
N ASP A 22 9.60 -14.48 7.70
CA ASP A 22 10.76 -14.13 8.52
C ASP A 22 10.48 -14.22 10.02
N GLY A 23 11.52 -14.36 10.84
CA GLY A 23 11.43 -14.46 12.31
C GLY A 23 11.31 -13.13 13.06
N SER A 24 11.46 -12.00 12.38
CA SER A 24 11.48 -10.68 12.99
C SER A 24 10.11 -10.29 13.58
N PRO A 25 10.08 -9.50 14.67
CA PRO A 25 8.85 -8.87 15.12
C PRO A 25 8.38 -7.83 14.09
N ALA A 26 7.07 -7.67 13.97
CA ALA A 26 6.47 -6.63 13.13
C ALA A 26 5.46 -5.80 13.92
N SER A 27 5.30 -4.55 13.50
CA SER A 27 4.37 -3.62 14.13
C SER A 27 3.87 -2.61 13.11
N GLY A 28 2.57 -2.37 13.07
CA GLY A 28 1.97 -1.44 12.14
C GLY A 28 0.48 -1.25 12.38
N GLU A 29 -0.16 -0.48 11.50
CA GLU A 29 -1.62 -0.41 11.47
C GLU A 29 -2.18 -1.67 10.80
N VAL A 30 -3.16 -2.31 11.44
CA VAL A 30 -3.76 -3.55 10.95
C VAL A 30 -4.93 -3.21 10.05
N VAL A 31 -4.77 -3.50 8.77
CA VAL A 31 -5.80 -3.32 7.73
C VAL A 31 -6.21 -4.67 7.18
N PHE A 32 -7.34 -4.74 6.48
CA PHE A 32 -7.76 -5.96 5.80
C PHE A 32 -8.00 -5.71 4.33
N ASN A 33 -7.70 -6.68 3.45
CA ASN A 33 -7.98 -6.59 2.02
C ASN A 33 -8.88 -7.74 1.57
N THR A 34 -9.95 -7.40 0.84
CA THR A 34 -10.99 -8.35 0.38
C THR A 34 -10.69 -9.08 -0.92
N ALA A 35 -9.58 -8.76 -1.59
CA ALA A 35 -9.19 -9.42 -2.84
C ALA A 35 -8.94 -10.91 -2.60
N MET A 36 -9.54 -11.75 -3.47
CA MET A 36 -9.40 -13.21 -3.39
C MET A 36 -8.14 -13.73 -4.11
N THR A 37 -7.54 -12.88 -4.93
CA THR A 37 -6.31 -13.13 -5.69
C THR A 37 -5.44 -11.89 -5.63
N GLY A 38 -4.15 -12.01 -5.96
CA GLY A 38 -3.25 -10.88 -5.99
C GLY A 38 -2.49 -10.65 -4.68
N TYR A 39 -2.25 -11.69 -3.87
CA TYR A 39 -1.60 -11.53 -2.56
C TYR A 39 -0.14 -11.05 -2.67
N GLN A 40 0.57 -11.38 -3.76
CA GLN A 40 1.94 -10.92 -3.98
C GLN A 40 1.94 -9.44 -4.41
N GLU A 41 1.01 -9.09 -5.30
CA GLU A 41 0.76 -7.73 -5.76
C GLU A 41 0.38 -6.81 -4.58
N ILE A 42 -0.44 -7.31 -3.66
CA ILE A 42 -0.79 -6.64 -2.39
C ILE A 42 0.45 -6.51 -1.51
N ALA A 43 1.18 -7.59 -1.28
CA ALA A 43 2.36 -7.56 -0.41
C ALA A 43 3.43 -6.58 -0.90
N SER A 44 3.57 -6.41 -2.22
CA SER A 44 4.54 -5.51 -2.88
C SER A 44 3.99 -4.13 -3.25
N ASP A 45 2.76 -3.81 -2.88
CA ASP A 45 2.21 -2.47 -3.05
C ASP A 45 2.75 -1.54 -1.95
N ALA A 46 3.48 -0.51 -2.36
CA ALA A 46 4.10 0.47 -1.47
C ALA A 46 3.11 1.26 -0.61
N SER A 47 1.83 1.31 -1.01
CA SER A 47 0.78 1.91 -0.20
C SER A 47 0.58 1.21 1.15
N TYR A 48 1.03 -0.04 1.31
CA TYR A 48 0.98 -0.78 2.58
C TYR A 48 2.19 -0.55 3.51
N ASN A 49 3.11 0.36 3.17
CA ASN A 49 4.23 0.67 4.05
C ASN A 49 3.72 1.14 5.43
N GLY A 50 4.20 0.51 6.52
CA GLY A 50 3.72 0.75 7.88
C GLY A 50 2.46 -0.03 8.28
N GLN A 51 1.93 -0.92 7.42
CA GLN A 51 0.70 -1.66 7.66
C GLN A 51 0.91 -3.17 7.70
N ILE A 52 0.17 -3.84 8.61
CA ILE A 52 0.01 -5.29 8.68
C ILE A 52 -1.29 -5.64 7.95
N VAL A 53 -1.20 -6.50 6.93
CA VAL A 53 -2.34 -6.78 6.05
C VAL A 53 -2.98 -8.12 6.39
N VAL A 54 -4.29 -8.10 6.68
CA VAL A 54 -5.14 -9.27 6.85
C VAL A 54 -5.82 -9.59 5.52
N LEU A 55 -5.52 -10.74 4.92
CA LEU A 55 -6.22 -11.20 3.72
C LEU A 55 -7.49 -11.96 4.13
N THR A 56 -8.63 -11.55 3.57
CA THR A 56 -9.91 -12.15 3.96
C THR A 56 -10.15 -13.50 3.28
N TYR A 57 -9.59 -13.72 2.09
CA TYR A 57 -9.71 -14.99 1.40
C TYR A 57 -8.89 -16.06 2.15
N PRO A 58 -9.47 -17.22 2.46
CA PRO A 58 -8.89 -18.11 3.46
C PRO A 58 -7.61 -18.82 3.01
N LEU A 59 -7.50 -19.16 1.72
CA LEU A 59 -6.41 -19.97 1.17
C LEU A 59 -5.41 -19.05 0.43
N ILE A 60 -4.30 -18.72 1.07
CA ILE A 60 -3.30 -17.79 0.53
C ILE A 60 -1.98 -18.51 0.23
N GLY A 61 -1.37 -18.20 -0.91
CA GLY A 61 -0.10 -18.81 -1.36
C GLY A 61 -0.25 -19.87 -2.47
N ASN A 62 -1.49 -20.23 -2.81
CA ASN A 62 -1.82 -21.30 -3.75
C ASN A 62 -1.13 -21.22 -5.13
N TYR A 63 -0.93 -20.04 -5.71
CA TYR A 63 -0.24 -19.89 -7.00
C TYR A 63 1.25 -19.53 -6.89
N GLY A 64 1.81 -19.57 -5.67
CA GLY A 64 3.19 -19.18 -5.39
C GLY A 64 3.45 -17.71 -5.66
N THR A 65 4.70 -17.36 -5.93
CA THR A 65 5.15 -16.01 -6.26
C THR A 65 6.03 -16.04 -7.51
N PHE A 66 5.98 -14.95 -8.28
CA PHE A 66 6.75 -14.78 -9.51
C PHE A 66 7.02 -13.30 -9.80
N GLU A 67 8.10 -13.00 -10.52
CA GLU A 67 8.63 -11.64 -10.69
C GLU A 67 7.60 -10.65 -11.26
N ARG A 68 6.86 -11.03 -12.31
CA ARG A 68 5.88 -10.13 -12.96
C ARG A 68 4.70 -9.70 -12.08
N ALA A 69 4.45 -10.39 -10.94
CA ALA A 69 3.41 -10.01 -9.98
C ALA A 69 3.93 -9.05 -8.89
N ALA A 70 5.25 -8.79 -8.83
CA ALA A 70 5.76 -7.75 -7.97
C ALA A 70 5.37 -6.37 -8.53
N GLU A 71 4.69 -5.58 -7.71
CA GLU A 71 4.30 -4.21 -8.03
C GLU A 71 5.33 -3.18 -7.57
N SER A 72 6.39 -3.62 -6.88
CA SER A 72 7.51 -2.79 -6.45
C SER A 72 8.77 -3.64 -6.24
N ARG A 73 9.89 -2.99 -5.90
CA ARG A 73 11.21 -3.60 -5.68
C ARG A 73 11.29 -4.60 -4.51
N ARG A 74 10.34 -4.52 -3.58
CA ARG A 74 10.23 -5.40 -2.41
C ARG A 74 8.78 -5.45 -1.92
N PRO A 75 8.42 -6.43 -1.07
CA PRO A 75 7.27 -6.32 -0.18
C PRO A 75 7.35 -5.07 0.69
N TRP A 76 6.25 -4.35 0.84
CA TRP A 76 6.13 -3.16 1.68
C TRP A 76 5.24 -3.36 2.90
N VAL A 77 4.48 -4.45 2.94
CA VAL A 77 3.72 -4.83 4.14
C VAL A 77 4.67 -5.10 5.31
N GLU A 78 4.31 -4.62 6.50
CA GLU A 78 5.03 -4.91 7.76
C GLU A 78 4.82 -6.37 8.19
N GLY A 79 3.68 -6.94 7.81
CA GLY A 79 3.40 -8.35 8.04
C GLY A 79 2.15 -8.79 7.30
N LEU A 80 2.02 -10.11 7.10
CA LEU A 80 0.89 -10.70 6.41
C LEU A 80 0.13 -11.67 7.32
N ILE A 81 -1.18 -11.49 7.41
CA ILE A 81 -2.06 -12.32 8.23
C ILE A 81 -3.03 -13.06 7.33
N VAL A 82 -3.06 -14.39 7.47
CA VAL A 82 -3.87 -15.28 6.64
C VAL A 82 -4.61 -16.31 7.51
N ARG A 83 -5.70 -16.87 6.98
CA ARG A 83 -6.38 -17.99 7.64
C ARG A 83 -5.56 -19.26 7.49
N GLU A 84 -5.19 -19.59 6.25
CA GLU A 84 -4.43 -20.78 5.91
C GLU A 84 -3.37 -20.40 4.87
N LEU A 85 -2.11 -20.77 5.17
CA LEU A 85 -1.02 -20.66 4.22
C LEU A 85 -0.93 -21.96 3.44
N VAL A 86 -1.02 -21.85 2.11
CA VAL A 86 -1.02 -22.98 1.19
C VAL A 86 0.28 -22.97 0.39
N ALA A 87 1.00 -24.08 0.38
CA ALA A 87 2.16 -24.28 -0.47
C ALA A 87 1.75 -24.31 -1.94
N THR A 88 2.59 -23.76 -2.83
CA THR A 88 2.29 -23.75 -4.25
C THR A 88 2.48 -25.12 -4.88
N CYS A 89 1.61 -25.48 -5.82
CA CYS A 89 1.77 -26.65 -6.68
C CYS A 89 2.23 -26.30 -8.09
N ARG A 90 2.51 -25.01 -8.35
CA ARG A 90 2.86 -24.52 -9.67
C ARG A 90 4.37 -24.59 -9.88
N GLU A 91 4.80 -25.21 -10.96
CA GLU A 91 6.22 -25.23 -11.33
C GLU A 91 6.73 -23.82 -11.68
N GLY A 92 7.99 -23.55 -11.33
CA GLY A 92 8.66 -22.29 -11.63
C GLY A 92 8.20 -21.09 -10.77
N THR A 93 7.45 -21.32 -9.70
CA THR A 93 7.12 -20.30 -8.70
C THR A 93 7.81 -20.59 -7.37
N ILE A 94 7.92 -19.55 -6.54
CA ILE A 94 8.47 -19.64 -5.19
C ILE A 94 7.33 -19.61 -4.18
N ASP A 95 7.38 -20.43 -3.13
CA ASP A 95 6.40 -20.38 -2.05
C ASP A 95 6.30 -18.99 -1.41
N LEU A 96 5.08 -18.58 -1.04
CA LEU A 96 4.86 -17.28 -0.43
C LEU A 96 5.66 -17.08 0.86
N GLU A 97 5.78 -18.12 1.69
CA GLU A 97 6.63 -18.06 2.88
C GLU A 97 8.11 -17.81 2.54
N ALA A 98 8.64 -18.52 1.55
CA ALA A 98 10.03 -18.35 1.13
C ALA A 98 10.28 -16.94 0.57
N TYR A 99 9.34 -16.43 -0.23
CA TYR A 99 9.37 -15.06 -0.73
C TYR A 99 9.39 -14.05 0.42
N LEU A 100 8.43 -14.08 1.35
CA LEU A 100 8.39 -13.13 2.46
C LEU A 100 9.62 -13.23 3.37
N ARG A 101 10.09 -14.45 3.65
CA ARG A 101 11.32 -14.68 4.43
C ARG A 101 12.54 -14.05 3.77
N SER A 102 12.67 -14.15 2.45
CA SER A 102 13.79 -13.55 1.72
C SER A 102 13.86 -12.02 1.82
N TYR A 103 12.74 -11.37 2.14
CA TYR A 103 12.63 -9.91 2.32
C TYR A 103 12.48 -9.48 3.78
N GLY A 104 12.58 -10.40 4.74
CA GLY A 104 12.46 -10.07 6.16
C GLY A 104 11.02 -9.77 6.63
N VAL A 105 10.01 -10.24 5.90
CA VAL A 105 8.60 -10.00 6.26
C VAL A 105 8.02 -11.17 7.07
N PRO A 106 7.55 -10.93 8.30
CA PRO A 106 6.88 -11.96 9.09
C PRO A 106 5.42 -12.14 8.70
N GLY A 107 4.87 -13.31 9.04
CA GLY A 107 3.48 -13.64 8.81
C GLY A 107 2.86 -14.46 9.94
N LEU A 108 1.54 -14.37 10.05
CA LEU A 108 0.71 -15.09 11.02
C LEU A 108 -0.43 -15.83 10.32
N ALA A 109 -0.42 -17.16 10.41
CA ALA A 109 -1.43 -18.05 9.85
C ALA A 109 -2.27 -18.71 10.96
N GLY A 110 -3.39 -19.32 10.60
CA GLY A 110 -4.18 -20.17 11.50
C GLY A 110 -5.16 -19.41 12.41
N ILE A 111 -5.21 -18.07 12.34
CA ILE A 111 -6.16 -17.28 13.13
C ILE A 111 -7.53 -17.18 12.44
N ASP A 112 -8.57 -16.78 13.19
CA ASP A 112 -9.88 -16.45 12.61
C ASP A 112 -9.84 -15.04 12.00
N THR A 113 -9.42 -14.96 10.74
CA THR A 113 -9.34 -13.69 10.00
C THR A 113 -10.72 -13.04 9.84
N ARG A 114 -11.81 -13.82 9.80
CA ARG A 114 -13.18 -13.27 9.74
C ARG A 114 -13.53 -12.53 11.03
N ALA A 115 -13.25 -13.12 12.18
CA ALA A 115 -13.49 -12.47 13.47
C ALA A 115 -12.61 -11.22 13.65
N LEU A 116 -11.34 -11.28 13.23
CA LEU A 116 -10.44 -10.13 13.21
C LEU A 116 -10.97 -8.99 12.32
N VAL A 117 -11.39 -9.29 11.08
CA VAL A 117 -11.94 -8.29 10.15
C VAL A 117 -13.23 -7.67 10.70
N ARG A 118 -14.12 -8.46 11.30
CA ARG A 118 -15.33 -7.92 11.95
C ARG A 118 -14.98 -6.94 13.08
N ARG A 119 -13.91 -7.22 13.82
CA ARG A 119 -13.41 -6.34 14.88
C ARG A 119 -12.87 -5.03 14.31
N LEU A 120 -12.02 -5.08 13.28
CA LEU A 120 -11.49 -3.90 12.58
C LEU A 120 -12.62 -3.04 11.99
N ARG A 121 -13.64 -3.66 11.39
CA ARG A 121 -14.82 -2.91 10.89
C ARG A 121 -15.62 -2.23 11.99
N ALA A 122 -15.64 -2.78 13.21
CA ALA A 122 -16.39 -2.23 14.33
C ALA A 122 -15.61 -1.16 15.12
N LYS A 123 -14.28 -1.28 15.18
CA LYS A 123 -13.40 -0.39 15.95
C LYS A 123 -12.64 0.63 15.10
N GLY A 124 -12.61 0.44 13.78
CA GLY A 124 -11.73 1.14 12.86
C GLY A 124 -10.38 0.43 12.73
N THR A 125 -9.46 1.03 11.96
CA THR A 125 -8.07 0.59 11.88
C THR A 125 -7.44 0.60 13.27
N LEU A 126 -6.80 -0.50 13.66
CA LEU A 126 -6.14 -0.67 14.97
C LEU A 126 -4.64 -0.85 14.79
N ARG A 127 -3.85 -0.29 15.70
CA ARG A 127 -2.41 -0.61 15.80
C ARG A 127 -2.22 -2.04 16.32
N GLY A 128 -1.29 -2.77 15.72
CA GLY A 128 -1.01 -4.16 16.06
C GLY A 128 0.46 -4.52 15.97
N ALA A 129 0.86 -5.54 16.73
CA ALA A 129 2.20 -6.08 16.73
C ALA A 129 2.17 -7.62 16.65
N ILE A 130 3.03 -8.19 15.81
CA ILE A 130 3.24 -9.63 15.65
C ILE A 130 4.53 -9.99 16.37
N LEU A 131 4.44 -10.86 17.36
CA LEU A 131 5.59 -11.43 18.07
C LEU A 131 5.66 -12.93 17.79
N GLN A 132 6.82 -13.40 17.33
CA GLN A 132 7.10 -14.82 17.17
C GLN A 132 7.77 -15.38 18.41
N VAL A 133 7.36 -16.58 18.81
CA VAL A 133 7.90 -17.27 19.98
C VAL A 133 8.12 -18.75 19.71
N PRO A 134 9.04 -19.39 20.44
CA PRO A 134 9.16 -20.83 20.44
C PRO A 134 7.82 -21.50 20.80
N PRO A 135 7.47 -22.67 20.23
CA PRO A 135 6.19 -23.34 20.46
C PRO A 135 5.83 -23.56 21.94
N HIS A 136 6.82 -23.80 22.80
CA HIS A 136 6.61 -24.01 24.24
C HIS A 136 6.18 -22.74 25.00
N ARG A 137 6.33 -21.55 24.40
CA ARG A 137 5.82 -20.27 24.94
C ARG A 137 4.51 -19.82 24.28
N SER A 138 3.93 -20.67 23.41
CA SER A 138 2.62 -20.40 22.82
C SER A 138 1.56 -20.22 23.91
N GLN A 139 0.62 -19.30 23.70
CA GLN A 139 -0.45 -18.97 24.65
C GLN A 139 0.04 -18.39 26.00
N SER A 140 1.30 -17.96 26.09
CA SER A 140 1.81 -17.26 27.28
C SER A 140 1.15 -15.90 27.45
N GLU A 141 0.56 -15.65 28.63
CA GLU A 141 -0.06 -14.36 28.96
C GLU A 141 0.94 -13.20 28.95
N ASP A 142 2.19 -13.43 29.37
CA ASP A 142 3.24 -12.41 29.37
C ASP A 142 3.55 -11.92 27.95
N ILE A 143 3.69 -12.85 27.01
CA ILE A 143 3.94 -12.54 25.60
C ILE A 143 2.73 -11.84 24.97
N ALA A 144 1.52 -12.26 25.34
CA ALA A 144 0.28 -11.62 24.89
C ALA A 144 0.21 -10.15 25.38
N ARG A 145 0.58 -9.90 26.65
CA ARG A 145 0.67 -8.54 27.22
C ARG A 145 1.75 -7.71 26.55
N GLU A 146 2.91 -8.31 26.27
CA GLU A 146 4.02 -7.67 25.55
C GLU A 146 3.56 -7.22 24.16
N ALA A 147 2.92 -8.10 23.38
CA ALA A 147 2.43 -7.76 22.04
C ALA A 147 1.44 -6.59 22.05
N VAL A 148 0.51 -6.56 23.02
CA VAL A 148 -0.43 -5.44 23.21
C VAL A 148 0.31 -4.15 23.61
N ALA A 149 1.31 -4.23 24.50
CA ALA A 149 2.09 -3.08 24.90
C ALA A 149 2.89 -2.50 23.73
N THR A 150 3.52 -3.37 22.93
CA THR A 150 4.19 -2.99 21.68
C THR A 150 3.20 -2.29 20.75
N ALA A 151 2.02 -2.86 20.50
CA ALA A 151 0.99 -2.26 19.65
C ALA A 151 0.58 -0.83 20.10
N ARG A 152 0.44 -0.60 21.41
CA ARG A 152 0.09 0.72 21.98
C ARG A 152 1.20 1.76 21.83
N SER A 153 2.46 1.31 21.81
CA SER A 153 3.64 2.17 21.66
C SER A 153 3.91 2.62 20.23
N ILE A 154 3.23 2.02 19.22
CA ILE A 154 3.44 2.35 17.81
C ILE A 154 3.05 3.82 17.56
N PRO A 155 3.96 4.66 17.05
CA PRO A 155 3.63 6.04 16.72
C PRO A 155 2.62 6.08 15.56
N ALA A 156 1.82 7.13 15.49
CA ALA A 156 0.85 7.30 14.42
C ALA A 156 1.55 7.26 13.04
N LEU A 157 0.94 6.57 12.07
CA LEU A 157 1.52 6.33 10.74
C LEU A 157 1.90 7.65 10.03
N ALA A 158 1.16 8.73 10.29
CA ALA A 158 1.42 10.09 9.81
C ALA A 158 2.77 10.69 10.23
N THR A 159 3.47 10.11 11.21
CA THR A 159 4.77 10.61 11.70
C THR A 159 5.98 10.06 10.95
N LYS A 160 5.79 9.04 10.09
CA LYS A 160 6.87 8.38 9.36
C LYS A 160 7.03 8.93 7.92
N PRO A 161 8.26 9.07 7.39
CA PRO A 161 8.50 9.54 6.02
C PRO A 161 8.28 8.44 4.96
N LEU A 162 7.14 7.75 5.01
CA LEU A 162 6.87 6.53 4.24
C LEU A 162 6.98 6.73 2.73
N VAL A 163 6.55 7.90 2.23
CA VAL A 163 6.60 8.21 0.80
C VAL A 163 8.04 8.30 0.29
N VAL A 164 8.95 8.91 1.06
CA VAL A 164 10.35 9.04 0.67
C VAL A 164 11.04 7.68 0.68
N GLU A 165 10.74 6.86 1.70
CA GLU A 165 11.27 5.49 1.78
C GLU A 165 10.78 4.63 0.61
N SER A 166 9.50 4.76 0.25
CA SER A 166 8.87 4.02 -0.83
C SER A 166 9.29 4.45 -2.24
N SER A 167 9.90 5.63 -2.36
CA SER A 167 10.32 6.18 -3.65
C SER A 167 11.54 5.45 -4.22
N GLY A 168 11.52 5.26 -5.55
CA GLY A 168 12.56 4.66 -6.35
C GLY A 168 13.66 5.64 -6.78
N LEU A 169 14.62 5.09 -7.54
CA LEU A 169 15.59 5.91 -8.26
C LEU A 169 15.00 6.42 -9.57
N GLU A 170 15.56 7.53 -10.07
CA GLU A 170 15.22 8.06 -11.38
C GLU A 170 15.48 7.01 -12.47
N ARG A 171 14.49 6.78 -13.32
CA ARG A 171 14.60 5.88 -14.48
C ARG A 171 13.68 6.30 -15.60
N GLN A 172 14.02 5.90 -16.82
CA GLN A 172 13.24 6.23 -18.02
C GLN A 172 13.01 4.97 -18.86
N VAL A 173 11.77 4.74 -19.29
CA VAL A 173 11.37 3.58 -20.08
C VAL A 173 10.34 3.97 -21.14
N GLY A 174 10.37 3.30 -22.30
CA GLY A 174 9.39 3.49 -23.37
C GLY A 174 9.87 4.42 -24.48
N SER A 175 8.98 4.66 -25.43
CA SER A 175 9.26 5.46 -26.63
C SER A 175 7.97 6.16 -27.08
N GLY A 176 8.00 7.47 -27.21
CA GLY A 176 6.85 8.30 -27.59
C GLY A 176 6.66 9.51 -26.67
N PRO A 177 5.43 10.05 -26.51
CA PRO A 177 5.18 11.24 -25.71
C PRO A 177 5.71 11.14 -24.27
N ARG A 178 6.26 12.24 -23.76
CA ARG A 178 6.96 12.33 -22.48
C ARG A 178 5.98 12.43 -21.32
N VAL A 179 5.90 11.40 -20.49
CA VAL A 179 5.13 11.40 -19.25
C VAL A 179 6.08 11.45 -18.08
N ALA A 180 6.07 12.56 -17.34
CA ALA A 180 6.79 12.66 -16.07
C ALA A 180 5.94 12.02 -14.97
N LEU A 181 6.48 11.02 -14.29
CA LEU A 181 5.81 10.35 -13.18
C LEU A 181 6.52 10.72 -11.88
N LEU A 182 5.83 11.42 -10.98
CA LEU A 182 6.30 11.69 -9.63
C LEU A 182 6.02 10.46 -8.76
N ASP A 183 7.09 9.76 -8.35
CA ASP A 183 7.04 8.52 -7.59
C ASP A 183 6.86 8.78 -6.11
N THR A 184 5.61 8.67 -5.66
CA THR A 184 5.22 8.73 -4.25
C THR A 184 5.06 7.33 -3.62
N GLY A 185 5.58 6.27 -4.26
CA GLY A 185 5.31 4.87 -3.94
C GLY A 185 4.68 4.12 -5.12
N VAL A 186 5.18 4.38 -6.33
CA VAL A 186 4.57 3.94 -7.58
C VAL A 186 4.51 2.42 -7.68
N LYS A 187 3.37 1.94 -8.14
CA LYS A 187 3.20 0.56 -8.61
C LYS A 187 3.72 0.41 -10.03
N GLU A 188 4.54 -0.61 -10.29
CA GLU A 188 5.11 -0.89 -11.61
C GLU A 188 4.04 -1.00 -12.70
N ASN A 189 2.83 -1.46 -12.37
CA ASN A 189 1.75 -1.52 -13.36
C ASN A 189 1.34 -0.16 -13.92
N GLN A 190 1.47 0.94 -13.17
CA GLN A 190 1.18 2.28 -13.69
C GLN A 190 2.15 2.64 -14.83
N ILE A 191 3.43 2.32 -14.65
CA ILE A 191 4.48 2.53 -15.66
C ILE A 191 4.21 1.63 -16.87
N ARG A 192 3.93 0.33 -16.65
CA ARG A 192 3.62 -0.62 -17.73
C ARG A 192 2.42 -0.15 -18.56
N CYS A 193 1.33 0.28 -17.94
CA CYS A 193 0.14 0.77 -18.63
C CYS A 193 0.42 2.01 -19.49
N LEU A 194 1.24 2.95 -19.00
CA LEU A 194 1.62 4.15 -19.76
C LEU A 194 2.52 3.80 -20.95
N VAL A 195 3.55 2.96 -20.73
CA VAL A 195 4.44 2.48 -21.79
C VAL A 195 3.67 1.69 -22.86
N GLN A 196 2.72 0.84 -22.46
CA GLN A 196 1.86 0.10 -23.38
C GLN A 196 0.97 1.02 -24.24
N LYS A 197 0.64 2.21 -23.74
CA LYS A 197 -0.06 3.27 -24.49
C LYS A 197 0.90 4.12 -25.34
N GLY A 198 2.18 3.75 -25.43
CA GLY A 198 3.18 4.41 -26.27
C GLY A 198 3.85 5.62 -25.62
N ALA A 199 3.81 5.77 -24.30
CA ALA A 199 4.50 6.86 -23.62
C ALA A 199 5.98 6.54 -23.34
N THR A 200 6.82 7.57 -23.34
CA THR A 200 8.11 7.57 -22.63
C THR A 200 7.86 8.02 -21.19
N VAL A 201 8.00 7.12 -20.23
CA VAL A 201 7.81 7.43 -18.81
C VAL A 201 9.17 7.72 -18.18
N LYS A 202 9.33 8.92 -17.62
CA LYS A 202 10.45 9.25 -16.73
C LYS A 202 9.92 9.32 -15.30
N VAL A 203 10.43 8.44 -14.45
CA VAL A 203 10.11 8.37 -13.02
C VAL A 203 11.03 9.33 -12.28
N PHE A 204 10.44 10.29 -11.57
CA PHE A 204 11.13 11.23 -10.70
C PHE A 204 10.90 10.82 -9.23
N PRO A 205 11.93 10.87 -8.37
CA PRO A 205 11.76 10.56 -6.96
C PRO A 205 10.79 11.54 -6.28
N ALA A 206 10.19 11.14 -5.16
CA ALA A 206 9.28 11.96 -4.36
C ALA A 206 9.88 13.31 -3.92
N THR A 207 11.20 13.38 -3.85
CA THR A 207 11.97 14.58 -3.47
C THR A 207 12.26 15.52 -4.63
N ALA A 208 11.87 15.17 -5.87
CA ALA A 208 12.12 15.99 -7.04
C ALA A 208 11.34 17.32 -6.96
N MET A 209 12.01 18.40 -7.33
CA MET A 209 11.44 19.74 -7.37
C MET A 209 10.63 19.93 -8.66
N ALA A 210 9.56 20.73 -8.60
CA ALA A 210 8.74 21.05 -9.76
C ALA A 210 9.56 21.55 -10.97
N ARG A 211 10.60 22.36 -10.72
CA ARG A 211 11.51 22.86 -11.76
C ARG A 211 12.24 21.74 -12.52
N GLU A 212 12.61 20.67 -11.83
CA GLU A 212 13.36 19.53 -12.40
C GLU A 212 12.44 18.66 -13.26
N ILE A 213 11.20 18.49 -12.81
CA ILE A 213 10.15 17.80 -13.55
C ILE A 213 9.82 18.57 -14.84
N LEU A 214 9.63 19.90 -14.72
CA LEU A 214 9.24 20.76 -15.84
C LEU A 214 10.37 20.97 -16.85
N SER A 215 11.65 20.99 -16.42
CA SER A 215 12.79 21.18 -17.31
C SER A 215 12.96 20.03 -18.31
N TRP A 216 12.46 18.83 -17.96
CA TRP A 216 12.42 17.69 -18.87
C TRP A 216 11.40 17.85 -20.01
N SER A 217 10.59 18.92 -19.98
CA SER A 217 9.57 19.25 -20.99
C SER A 217 8.57 18.10 -21.20
N PRO A 218 7.83 17.67 -20.16
CA PRO A 218 6.83 16.62 -20.30
C PRO A 218 5.63 17.08 -21.14
N ASP A 219 5.03 16.11 -21.82
CA ASP A 219 3.74 16.19 -22.51
C ASP A 219 2.58 15.87 -21.56
N GLY A 220 2.85 15.20 -20.44
CA GLY A 220 1.89 14.94 -19.36
C GLY A 220 2.58 14.62 -18.04
N ILE A 221 1.87 14.81 -16.92
CA ILE A 221 2.37 14.50 -15.59
C ILE A 221 1.45 13.48 -14.92
N VAL A 222 2.04 12.48 -14.27
CA VAL A 222 1.35 11.53 -13.40
C VAL A 222 1.91 11.67 -11.99
N ILE A 223 1.03 11.75 -11.00
CA ILE A 223 1.38 11.66 -9.59
C ILE A 223 0.85 10.31 -9.10
N SER A 224 1.76 9.42 -8.70
CA SER A 224 1.42 8.03 -8.42
C SER A 224 0.63 7.82 -7.12
N ASN A 225 0.29 6.56 -6.87
CA ASN A 225 -0.12 6.10 -5.55
C ASN A 225 1.06 6.19 -4.55
N GLY A 226 0.73 6.03 -3.27
CA GLY A 226 1.72 6.00 -2.20
C GLY A 226 1.10 5.73 -0.83
N PRO A 227 1.93 5.47 0.18
CA PRO A 227 1.48 5.24 1.55
C PRO A 227 1.20 6.55 2.30
N GLY A 228 0.48 6.41 3.41
CA GLY A 228 0.36 7.44 4.44
C GLY A 228 -0.64 8.55 4.16
N ASP A 229 -0.58 9.56 5.02
CA ASP A 229 -1.51 10.70 5.03
C ASP A 229 -1.01 11.81 4.08
N PRO A 230 -1.82 12.25 3.09
CA PRO A 230 -1.46 13.39 2.25
C PRO A 230 -1.20 14.67 3.05
N ALA A 231 -1.79 14.83 4.25
CA ALA A 231 -1.53 15.95 5.17
C ALA A 231 -0.12 15.93 5.77
N ALA A 232 0.49 14.76 5.92
CA ALA A 232 1.83 14.57 6.50
C ALA A 232 2.99 14.84 5.53
N ILE A 233 2.70 15.15 4.26
CA ILE A 233 3.70 15.36 3.20
C ILE A 233 3.60 16.77 2.56
N PRO A 234 3.72 17.85 3.34
CA PRO A 234 3.49 19.22 2.86
C PRO A 234 4.43 19.64 1.71
N LEU A 235 5.67 19.13 1.69
CA LEU A 235 6.62 19.43 0.62
C LEU A 235 6.17 18.87 -0.74
N ILE A 236 5.67 17.63 -0.76
CA ILE A 236 5.17 16.98 -1.98
C ILE A 236 3.86 17.65 -2.45
N ALA A 237 3.01 18.05 -1.50
CA ALA A 237 1.81 18.83 -1.80
C ALA A 237 2.15 20.21 -2.41
N ALA A 238 3.21 20.87 -1.93
CA ALA A 238 3.70 22.13 -2.51
C ALA A 238 4.23 21.94 -3.94
N VAL A 239 5.02 20.89 -4.19
CA VAL A 239 5.45 20.54 -5.56
C VAL A 239 4.25 20.29 -6.47
N THR A 240 3.25 19.53 -6.00
CA THR A 240 2.02 19.25 -6.74
C THR A 240 1.28 20.53 -7.13
N ARG A 241 1.17 21.48 -6.19
CA ARG A 241 0.57 22.80 -6.43
C ARG A 241 1.33 23.57 -7.51
N THR A 242 2.65 23.66 -7.42
CA THR A 242 3.47 24.34 -8.44
C THR A 242 3.31 23.70 -9.81
N LEU A 243 3.21 22.37 -9.89
CA LEU A 243 2.97 21.67 -11.16
C LEU A 243 1.59 22.00 -11.75
N LEU A 244 0.55 22.07 -10.92
CA LEU A 244 -0.81 22.46 -11.34
C LEU A 244 -0.88 23.92 -11.81
N GLU A 245 -0.22 24.84 -11.11
CA GLU A 245 -0.09 26.25 -11.53
C GLU A 245 0.65 26.37 -12.87
N ALA A 246 1.77 25.66 -13.01
CA ALA A 246 2.54 25.60 -14.25
C ALA A 246 1.74 24.99 -15.40
N ALA A 247 0.94 23.96 -15.15
CA ALA A 247 0.06 23.37 -16.15
C ALA A 247 -1.08 24.33 -16.56
N SER A 248 -1.70 25.02 -15.59
CA SER A 248 -2.83 25.93 -15.80
C SER A 248 -2.42 27.22 -16.51
N SER A 249 -1.18 27.68 -16.32
CA SER A 249 -0.62 28.83 -17.03
C SER A 249 -0.30 28.55 -18.50
N ARG A 250 -0.28 27.28 -18.94
CA ARG A 250 -0.16 26.96 -20.36
C ARG A 250 -1.52 27.16 -21.03
N GLY A 251 -1.53 27.95 -22.10
CA GLY A 251 -2.73 28.12 -22.92
C GLY A 251 -3.21 26.79 -23.53
N MET A 252 -4.47 26.75 -24.00
CA MET A 252 -5.10 25.54 -24.55
C MET A 252 -4.29 24.86 -25.66
N ASN A 253 -3.52 25.62 -26.44
CA ASN A 253 -2.68 25.10 -27.53
C ASN A 253 -1.43 24.34 -27.03
N ARG A 254 -1.12 24.38 -25.73
CA ARG A 254 0.01 23.67 -25.11
C ARG A 254 -0.35 23.13 -23.72
N ALA A 255 -1.57 22.60 -23.57
CA ALA A 255 -2.04 22.04 -22.31
C ALA A 255 -1.07 20.98 -21.76
N LEU A 256 -0.87 20.98 -20.44
CA LEU A 256 -0.10 19.95 -19.74
C LEU A 256 -1.06 19.16 -18.85
N PRO A 257 -1.59 18.01 -19.30
CA PRO A 257 -2.49 17.19 -18.50
C PRO A 257 -1.77 16.64 -17.26
N ILE A 258 -2.49 16.65 -16.13
CA ILE A 258 -2.04 16.04 -14.87
C ILE A 258 -3.05 14.98 -14.45
N LEU A 259 -2.55 13.77 -14.15
CA LEU A 259 -3.31 12.66 -13.60
C LEU A 259 -2.80 12.32 -12.20
N GLY A 260 -3.68 12.37 -11.19
CA GLY A 260 -3.38 11.89 -9.84
C GLY A 260 -4.06 10.55 -9.57
N ILE A 261 -3.32 9.57 -9.03
CA ILE A 261 -3.84 8.24 -8.69
C ILE A 261 -3.72 8.00 -7.19
N CYS A 262 -4.80 7.62 -6.50
CA CYS A 262 -4.80 7.35 -5.05
C CYS A 262 -4.23 8.52 -4.24
N LEU A 263 -3.01 8.40 -3.69
CA LEU A 263 -2.32 9.52 -3.02
C LEU A 263 -2.16 10.72 -3.94
N GLY A 264 -1.86 10.50 -5.23
CA GLY A 264 -1.82 11.57 -6.23
C GLY A 264 -3.17 12.27 -6.42
N HIS A 265 -4.29 11.56 -6.36
CA HIS A 265 -5.63 12.18 -6.39
C HIS A 265 -5.84 13.08 -5.16
N GLN A 266 -5.47 12.60 -3.98
CA GLN A 266 -5.56 13.37 -2.74
C GLN A 266 -4.66 14.61 -2.77
N LEU A 267 -3.42 14.49 -3.26
CA LEU A 267 -2.48 15.60 -3.42
C LEU A 267 -3.00 16.66 -4.39
N VAL A 268 -3.60 16.24 -5.51
CA VAL A 268 -4.27 17.16 -6.44
C VAL A 268 -5.43 17.88 -5.74
N GLY A 269 -6.30 17.15 -5.04
CA GLY A 269 -7.40 17.74 -4.26
C GLY A 269 -6.92 18.79 -3.25
N ARG A 270 -5.89 18.46 -2.46
CA ARG A 270 -5.29 19.41 -1.50
C ARG A 270 -4.64 20.61 -2.18
N ALA A 271 -4.00 20.40 -3.32
CA ALA A 271 -3.37 21.48 -4.07
C ALA A 271 -4.38 22.51 -4.60
N ILE A 272 -5.60 22.08 -4.93
CA ILE A 272 -6.72 22.96 -5.32
C ILE A 272 -7.55 23.47 -4.14
N GLY A 273 -7.17 23.16 -2.90
CA GLY A 273 -7.78 23.70 -1.68
C GLY A 273 -8.79 22.79 -0.99
N ALA A 274 -9.01 21.56 -1.46
CA ALA A 274 -9.86 20.61 -0.75
C ALA A 274 -9.18 20.08 0.52
N THR A 275 -10.00 19.58 1.47
CA THR A 275 -9.53 18.88 2.66
C THR A 275 -9.53 17.37 2.44
N THR A 276 -8.84 16.66 3.33
CA THR A 276 -8.78 15.20 3.34
C THR A 276 -9.09 14.68 4.73
N SER A 277 -9.90 13.64 4.82
CA SER A 277 -10.24 12.96 6.07
C SER A 277 -9.86 11.48 6.02
N ARG A 278 -9.67 10.88 7.21
CA ARG A 278 -9.37 9.47 7.35
C ARG A 278 -10.68 8.67 7.41
N LEU A 279 -10.77 7.61 6.61
CA LEU A 279 -11.84 6.63 6.64
C LEU A 279 -11.72 5.75 7.90
N PRO A 280 -12.84 5.25 8.47
CA PRO A 280 -12.79 4.39 9.65
C PRO A 280 -11.94 3.12 9.47
N CYS A 281 -12.00 2.47 8.30
CA CYS A 281 -11.21 1.26 8.00
C CYS A 281 -10.63 1.23 6.56
N GLY A 282 -10.68 2.37 5.87
CA GLY A 282 -10.27 2.51 4.48
C GLY A 282 -11.07 1.67 3.47
N HIS A 283 -10.62 1.70 2.22
CA HIS A 283 -11.07 0.80 1.16
C HIS A 283 -9.89 -0.01 0.65
N HIS A 284 -9.99 -1.33 0.84
CA HIS A 284 -8.92 -2.28 0.55
C HIS A 284 -9.55 -3.52 -0.08
N GLY A 285 -9.50 -3.63 -1.41
CA GLY A 285 -10.21 -4.70 -2.11
C GLY A 285 -10.22 -4.53 -3.61
N ALA A 286 -10.67 -5.58 -4.31
CA ALA A 286 -10.75 -5.63 -5.78
C ALA A 286 -12.20 -5.69 -6.30
N ASN A 287 -13.17 -5.33 -5.47
CA ASN A 287 -14.59 -5.45 -5.75
C ASN A 287 -15.39 -4.17 -5.44
N HIS A 288 -14.74 -3.01 -5.35
CA HIS A 288 -15.41 -1.76 -5.01
C HIS A 288 -16.11 -1.14 -6.23
N PRO A 289 -17.44 -0.96 -6.21
CA PRO A 289 -18.14 -0.26 -7.27
C PRO A 289 -17.85 1.24 -7.20
N VAL A 290 -17.55 1.85 -8.34
CA VAL A 290 -17.40 3.29 -8.51
C VAL A 290 -18.27 3.72 -9.68
N GLN A 291 -19.03 4.80 -9.50
CA GLN A 291 -19.90 5.35 -10.53
C GLN A 291 -19.28 6.61 -11.14
N ASP A 292 -19.28 6.69 -12.48
CA ASP A 292 -19.08 7.95 -13.18
C ASP A 292 -20.38 8.74 -13.17
N LEU A 293 -20.45 9.80 -12.35
CA LEU A 293 -21.65 10.63 -12.20
C LEU A 293 -22.04 11.40 -13.47
N ARG A 294 -21.10 11.60 -14.43
CA ARG A 294 -21.42 12.28 -15.69
C ARG A 294 -22.24 11.41 -16.63
N THR A 295 -21.95 10.10 -16.64
CA THR A 295 -22.52 9.13 -17.57
C THR A 295 -23.52 8.18 -16.92
N GLY A 296 -23.50 8.10 -15.59
CA GLY A 296 -24.23 7.11 -14.79
C GLY A 296 -23.61 5.71 -14.81
N GLY A 297 -22.52 5.49 -15.57
CA GLY A 297 -21.89 4.18 -15.74
C GLY A 297 -21.16 3.70 -14.48
N GLY A 298 -21.25 2.40 -14.19
CA GLY A 298 -20.54 1.77 -13.08
C GLY A 298 -19.31 0.98 -13.51
N ALA A 299 -18.27 0.98 -12.69
CA ALA A 299 -17.08 0.15 -12.84
C ALA A 299 -16.74 -0.56 -11.51
N ILE A 300 -16.20 -1.77 -11.61
CA ILE A 300 -15.60 -2.46 -10.46
C ILE A 300 -14.12 -2.09 -10.41
N THR A 301 -13.66 -1.66 -9.24
CA THR A 301 -12.33 -1.06 -9.06
C THR A 301 -11.53 -1.75 -7.97
N SER A 302 -10.20 -1.69 -8.12
CA SER A 302 -9.24 -2.00 -7.06
C SER A 302 -9.02 -0.75 -6.22
N GLN A 303 -9.21 -0.87 -4.91
CA GLN A 303 -9.04 0.21 -3.94
C GLN A 303 -8.00 -0.19 -2.90
N ASN A 304 -7.13 0.76 -2.55
CA ASN A 304 -6.16 0.65 -1.47
C ASN A 304 -5.88 2.06 -0.93
N HIS A 305 -6.77 2.56 -0.07
CA HIS A 305 -6.61 3.89 0.53
C HIS A 305 -7.33 4.01 1.89
N GLU A 306 -6.71 4.70 2.84
CA GLU A 306 -7.31 5.04 4.14
C GLU A 306 -7.81 6.48 4.23
N PHE A 307 -7.48 7.32 3.26
CA PHE A 307 -7.84 8.73 3.23
C PHE A 307 -8.72 9.02 2.01
N GLN A 308 -9.62 9.98 2.16
CA GLN A 308 -10.46 10.49 1.08
C GLN A 308 -10.30 12.00 0.94
N VAL A 309 -10.59 12.52 -0.24
CA VAL A 309 -10.84 13.95 -0.42
C VAL A 309 -12.28 14.22 0.02
N ASP A 310 -12.48 15.23 0.84
CA ASP A 310 -13.82 15.57 1.32
C ASP A 310 -14.64 16.20 0.19
N GLU A 311 -15.88 15.74 0.02
CA GLU A 311 -16.83 16.35 -0.88
C GLU A 311 -17.21 17.75 -0.37
N ALA A 312 -17.35 18.70 -1.29
CA ALA A 312 -17.65 20.11 -0.99
C ALA A 312 -19.12 20.34 -0.63
#